data_AF-A0A7V4Q8U6-F1
#
_entry.id   AF-A0A7V4Q8U6-F1
#
_cell.length_a   1.000
_cell.length_b   1.000
_cell.length_c   1.000
_cell.angle_alpha   90.00
_cell.angle_beta   90.00
_cell.angle_gamma   90.00
#
_symmetry.space_group_name_H-M   'P 1'
#
loop_
_entity.id
_entity.type
_entity.pdbx_description
1 polymer ?
#
loop_
_entity_poly.entity_id
_entity_poly.type
_entity_poly.pdbx_seq_one_letter_code
_entity_poly.pdbx_strand_id
1 'polypeptide(L)' 'MTTMEKQPRGRVLIVDDEKVILDLTAIILKNRGYQVFTALSAEAG' A
#
# COMPACT_ATOMS: atom_id res chain seq x y z
N MET A 1 28.70 -0.19 -7.68
CA MET A 1 27.46 0.61 -7.78
C MET A 1 26.50 0.08 -6.73
N THR A 2 26.40 0.76 -5.59
CA THR A 2 25.54 0.34 -4.48
C THR A 2 24.13 0.87 -4.76
N THR A 3 23.20 -0.01 -5.10
CA THR A 3 21.78 0.31 -5.22
C THR A 3 21.29 0.76 -3.85
N MET A 4 21.16 2.07 -3.63
CA MET A 4 20.45 2.56 -2.46
C MET A 4 18.97 2.25 -2.66
N GLU A 5 18.45 1.23 -1.98
CA GLU A 5 17.02 1.03 -1.92
C GLU A 5 16.39 2.27 -1.29
N LYS A 6 15.54 2.95 -2.06
CA LYS A 6 14.88 4.18 -1.64
C LYS A 6 13.96 3.82 -0.48
N GLN A 7 14.29 4.28 0.73
CA GLN A 7 13.47 4.03 1.90
C GLN A 7 12.02 4.48 1.65
N PRO A 8 11.02 3.65 1.98
CA PRO A 8 9.63 4.01 1.78
C PRO A 8 9.28 5.26 2.60
N ARG A 9 8.45 6.14 2.03
CA ARG A 9 8.00 7.40 2.67
C ARG A 9 7.20 7.17 3.96
N GLY A 10 6.71 5.95 4.16
CA GLY A 10 5.94 5.53 5.33
C GLY A 10 5.26 4.19 5.06
N ARG A 11 4.62 3.65 6.10
CA ARG A 11 3.79 2.44 6.05
C ARG A 11 2.32 2.82 6.10
N VAL A 12 1.49 2.22 5.25
CA VAL A 12 0.04 2.47 5.17
C VAL A 12 -0.72 1.16 5.10
N LEU A 13 -1.76 0.99 5.92
CA LEU A 13 -2.77 -0.06 5.78
C LEU A 13 -4.02 0.56 5.16
N ILE A 14 -4.52 -0.05 4.09
CA ILE A 14 -5.80 0.31 3.46
C ILE A 14 -6.79 -0.81 3.80
N VAL A 15 -7.96 -0.43 4.32
CA VAL A 15 -9.07 -1.36 4.57
C VAL A 15 -10.27 -0.86 3.78
N ASP A 16 -10.74 -1.67 2.84
CA ASP A 16 -11.87 -1.35 1.96
C ASP A 16 -12.51 -2.67 1.50
N ASP A 17 -13.83 -2.80 1.61
CA ASP A 17 -14.57 -4.01 1.23
C ASP A 17 -14.77 -4.15 -0.28
N GLU A 18 -14.53 -3.09 -1.04
CA GLU A 18 -14.55 -3.12 -2.49
C GLU A 18 -13.15 -3.36 -3.07
N LYS A 19 -12.91 -4.59 -3.56
CA LYS A 19 -11.58 -5.00 -4.08
C LYS A 19 -11.01 -4.08 -5.16
N VAL A 20 -11.85 -3.54 -6.04
CA VAL A 20 -11.38 -2.64 -7.13
C VAL A 20 -10.80 -1.34 -6.55
N ILE A 21 -11.45 -0.76 -5.54
CA ILE A 21 -11.00 0.46 -4.87
C ILE A 21 -9.75 0.20 -4.04
N LEU A 22 -9.72 -0.92 -3.31
CA LEU A 22 -8.56 -1.37 -2.54
C LEU A 22 -7.30 -1.48 -3.42
N ASP A 23 -7.43 -2.17 -4.56
CA ASP A 23 -6.31 -2.40 -5.48
C ASP A 23 -5.85 -1.10 -6.16
N LEU A 24 -6.78 -0.25 -6.63
CA LEU A 24 -6.45 1.04 -7.25
C LEU A 24 -5.72 1.97 -6.26
N THR A 25 -6.22 2.06 -5.03
CA THR A 25 -5.62 2.89 -3.97
C THR A 25 -4.22 2.39 -3.62
N ALA A 26 -4.03 1.06 -3.55
CA ALA A 26 -2.73 0.47 -3.28
C ALA A 26 -1.71 0.79 -4.39
N ILE A 27 -2.12 0.74 -5.67
CA ILE A 27 -1.27 1.12 -6.81
C ILE A 27 -0.82 2.58 -6.69
N ILE A 28 -1.75 3.50 -6.43
CA ILE A 28 -1.45 4.93 -6.31
C ILE A 28 -0.45 5.20 -5.18
N LEU A 29 -0.63 4.59 -4.01
CA LEU A 29 0.25 4.80 -2.86
C LEU A 29 1.63 4.15 -3.04
N LYS A 30 1.70 2.94 -3.64
CA LYS A 30 2.98 2.31 -4.00
C LYS A 30 3.78 3.18 -4.97
N ASN A 31 3.13 3.73 -6.00
CA ASN A 31 3.76 4.64 -6.96
C ASN A 31 4.25 5.95 -6.33
N ARG A 32 3.63 6.37 -5.21
CA ARG A 32 4.08 7.52 -4.41
C ARG A 32 5.21 7.18 -3.44
N GLY A 33 5.66 5.92 -3.38
CA GLY A 33 6.77 5.46 -2.56
C GLY A 33 6.39 5.05 -1.14
N TYR A 34 5.12 4.72 -0.88
CA TYR A 34 4.71 4.13 0.39
C TYR A 34 4.85 2.60 0.36
N GLN A 35 5.14 2.02 1.52
CA GLN A 35 4.95 0.59 1.75
C GLN A 35 3.49 0.36 2.13
N VAL A 36 2.75 -0.36 1.29
CA VAL A 36 1.30 -0.51 1.40
C VAL A 36 0.91 -1.93 1.79
N PHE A 37 0.02 -2.03 2.76
CA PHE A 37 -0.69 -3.23 3.20
C PHE A 37 -2.18 -3.05 2.90
N THR A 38 -2.89 -4.15 2.64
CA THR A 38 -4.29 -4.11 2.21
C THR A 38 -5.10 -5.18 2.94
N ALA A 39 -6.33 -4.86 3.32
CA ALA A 39 -7.30 -5.82 3.84
C ALA A 39 -8.69 -5.53 3.27
N LEU A 40 -9.49 -6.58 3.08
CA LEU A 40 -10.88 -6.48 2.61
C LEU A 40 -11.89 -6.22 3.74
N SER A 41 -11.45 -6.30 4.99
CA SER A 41 -12.27 -6.03 6.16
C SER A 41 -11.36 -5.66 7.35
N ALA A 42 -11.95 -5.13 8.42
CA ALA A 42 -11.21 -4.75 9.61
C ALA A 42 -10.57 -5.96 10.31
N GLU A 43 -11.23 -7.13 10.27
CA GLU A 43 -10.73 -8.38 10.85
C GLU A 43 -9.53 -8.94 10.11
N ALA A 44 -9.37 -8.60 8.83
CA ALA A 44 -8.29 -9.08 7.98
C ALA A 44 -7.07 -8.12 7.95
N GLY A 45 -7.14 -6.99 8.64
CA GLY A 45 -6.15 -5.89 8.61
C GLY A 45 -5.12 -5.89 9.72
#